data_AF-A0A194AGX7-F1
#
_entry.id   AF-A0A194AGX7-F1
#
_cell.length_a   1.000
_cell.length_b   1.000
_cell.length_c   1.000
_cell.angle_alpha   90.00
_cell.angle_beta   90.00
_cell.angle_gamma   90.00
#
_symmetry.space_group_name_H-M   'P 1'
#
loop_
_entity.id
_entity.type
_entity.pdbx_description
1 polymer ?
#
loop_
_entity_poly.entity_id
_entity_poly.type
_entity_poly.pdbx_seq_one_letter_code
_entity_poly.pdbx_strand_id
1 'polypeptide(L)' 'MIFVVSKCNDCPFHQVIDGKRKCKVASVVYQQIPDEEKKRPEWCPLRKEQMIVRDKKM' A
#
# COMPACT_ATOMS: atom_id res chain seq x y z
N MET A 1 -6.05 -17.23 -3.77
CA MET A 1 -6.92 -16.79 -4.88
C MET A 1 -6.12 -15.85 -5.76
N ILE A 2 -6.06 -16.09 -7.07
CA ILE A 2 -5.34 -15.25 -8.04
C ILE A 2 -6.40 -14.56 -8.89
N PHE A 3 -6.34 -13.23 -9.01
CA PHE A 3 -7.24 -12.44 -9.84
C PHE A 3 -6.46 -11.97 -11.08
N VAL A 4 -6.88 -12.42 -12.26
CA VAL A 4 -6.35 -11.94 -13.55
C VAL A 4 -7.45 -11.11 -14.19
N VAL A 5 -7.26 -9.80 -14.27
CA VAL A 5 -8.28 -8.85 -14.72
C VAL A 5 -7.67 -7.88 -15.74
N SER A 6 -8.38 -7.64 -16.84
CA SER A 6 -7.90 -6.80 -17.95
C SER A 6 -8.42 -5.36 -17.91
N LYS A 7 -9.39 -5.06 -17.04
CA LYS A 7 -10.00 -3.73 -16.88
C LYS A 7 -10.15 -3.40 -15.40
N CYS A 8 -10.04 -2.11 -15.06
CA CYS A 8 -10.21 -1.65 -13.69
C CYS A 8 -11.60 -1.96 -13.12
N ASN A 9 -12.66 -1.92 -13.93
CA ASN A 9 -14.02 -2.22 -13.45
C ASN A 9 -14.18 -3.67 -12.98
N ASP A 10 -13.35 -4.60 -13.48
CA ASP A 10 -13.37 -6.01 -13.10
C ASP A 10 -12.38 -6.31 -11.95
N CYS A 11 -11.62 -5.29 -11.51
CA CYS A 11 -10.60 -5.43 -10.47
C CYS A 11 -11.21 -5.33 -9.06
N PRO A 12 -10.93 -6.28 -8.14
CA PRO A 12 -11.47 -6.23 -6.78
C PRO A 12 -10.97 -5.04 -5.95
N PHE A 13 -9.95 -4.32 -6.44
CA PHE A 13 -9.39 -3.15 -5.79
C PHE A 13 -9.91 -1.82 -6.35
N HIS A 14 -10.77 -1.86 -7.38
CA HIS A 14 -11.42 -0.68 -7.92
C HIS A 14 -12.60 -0.27 -7.04
N GLN A 15 -12.65 1.02 -6.70
CA GLN A 15 -13.73 1.61 -5.92
C GLN A 15 -14.22 2.89 -6.59
N VAL A 16 -15.50 3.19 -6.41
CA VAL A 16 -16.09 4.48 -6.79
C VAL A 16 -16.51 5.18 -5.51
N ILE A 17 -15.85 6.29 -5.18
CA ILE A 17 -16.11 7.08 -3.97
C ILE A 17 -16.34 8.52 -4.42
N ASP A 18 -17.48 9.12 -4.04
CA ASP A 18 -17.88 10.47 -4.47
C ASP A 18 -17.89 10.65 -6.00
N GLY A 19 -18.32 9.61 -6.73
CA GLY A 19 -18.32 9.60 -8.19
C GLY A 19 -16.92 9.52 -8.84
N LYS A 20 -15.84 9.46 -8.05
CA LYS A 20 -14.47 9.33 -8.55
C LYS A 20 -13.99 7.89 -8.46
N ARG A 21 -13.36 7.41 -9.54
CA ARG A 21 -12.70 6.09 -9.58
C ARG A 21 -11.42 6.15 -8.76
N LYS A 22 -11.30 5.28 -7.76
CA LYS A 22 -10.14 5.14 -6.86
C LYS A 22 -9.63 3.70 -6.90
N CYS A 23 -8.31 3.55 -6.77
CA CYS A 23 -7.65 2.25 -6.70
C CYS A 23 -7.12 2.03 -5.28
N LYS A 24 -7.50 0.91 -4.67
CA LYS A 24 -7.05 0.54 -3.32
C LYS A 24 -5.65 -0.11 -3.31
N VAL A 25 -5.03 -0.36 -4.47
CA VAL A 25 -3.74 -1.08 -4.56
C VAL A 25 -2.56 -0.24 -4.10
N ALA A 26 -2.54 1.08 -4.29
CA ALA A 26 -1.43 1.90 -3.85
C ALA A 26 -1.80 3.37 -3.71
N SER A 27 -1.97 3.81 -2.46
CA SER A 27 -1.43 5.11 -2.07
C SER A 27 -0.66 4.89 -0.79
N VAL A 28 0.57 4.39 -0.93
CA VAL A 28 1.58 4.65 0.08
C VAL A 28 1.88 6.13 -0.05
N VAL A 29 1.22 6.95 0.75
CA VAL A 29 1.62 8.35 0.92
C VAL A 29 3.04 8.30 1.49
N TYR A 30 4.02 8.79 0.73
CA TYR A 30 5.38 8.91 1.23
C TYR A 30 5.33 9.79 2.48
N GLN A 31 5.58 9.19 3.63
CA GLN A 31 5.67 9.91 4.87
C GLN A 31 7.11 10.37 5.07
N GLN A 32 7.27 11.61 5.49
CA GLN A 32 8.59 12.16 5.79
C GLN A 32 9.19 11.37 6.96
N ILE A 33 10.41 10.86 6.77
CA ILE A 33 11.19 10.22 7.81
C ILE A 33 11.89 11.36 8.57
N PRO A 34 11.67 11.51 9.89
CA PRO A 34 12.40 12.50 10.68
C PRO A 34 13.89 12.14 10.75
N ASP A 35 14.78 13.13 10.63
CA ASP A 35 16.25 12.99 10.69
C ASP A 35 16.81 12.48 12.03
N GLU A 36 15.96 12.25 13.04
CA GLU A 36 16.36 11.55 14.26
C GLU A 36 16.61 10.06 13.95
N GLU A 37 17.83 9.75 13.48
CA GLU A 37 18.36 8.45 13.03
C GLU A 37 18.06 7.22 13.91
N LYS A 38 17.53 7.40 15.13
CA LYS A 38 17.45 6.34 16.15
C LYS A 38 16.04 5.83 16.45
N LYS A 39 14.96 6.45 15.95
CA LYS A 39 13.59 6.02 16.31
C LYS A 39 12.72 5.76 15.10
N ARG A 40 12.22 4.53 15.01
CA ARG A 40 11.19 4.14 14.03
C ARG A 40 9.94 5.02 14.25
N PRO A 41 9.42 5.70 13.22
CA PRO A 41 8.33 6.64 13.40
C PRO A 41 7.02 5.94 13.78
N GLU A 42 6.10 6.68 14.38
CA GLU A 42 4.88 6.13 14.98
C GLU A 42 3.93 5.50 13.96
N TRP A 43 3.95 6.05 12.74
CA TRP A 43 3.18 5.59 11.59
C TRP A 43 3.80 4.39 10.88
N CYS A 44 5.03 3.97 11.24
CA CYS A 44 5.68 2.85 10.58
C CYS A 44 4.97 1.53 10.95
N PRO A 45 4.44 0.77 9.98
CA PRO A 45 3.73 -0.49 10.27
C PRO A 45 4.64 -1.52 10.94
N LEU A 46 5.96 -1.47 10.66
CA LEU A 46 6.97 -2.31 11.29
C LEU A 46 7.23 -1.96 12.77
N ARG A 47 6.59 -0.93 13.32
CA ARG A 47 6.71 -0.59 14.75
C ARG A 47 5.96 -1.61 15.63
N LYS A 48 4.85 -2.18 15.13
CA LYS A 48 3.97 -3.07 15.90
C LYS A 48 3.96 -4.51 15.40
N GLU A 49 4.29 -4.75 14.13
CA GLU A 49 4.11 -6.06 13.51
C GLU A 49 5.30 -6.42 12.62
N GLN A 50 5.69 -7.71 12.61
CA GLN A 50 6.66 -8.23 11.64
C GLN A 50 5.97 -8.45 10.30
N MET A 51 6.39 -7.73 9.26
CA MET A 51 5.91 -7.98 7.90
C MET A 51 6.89 -8.87 7.14
N ILE A 52 6.35 -9.88 6.46
CA ILE A 52 7.11 -10.71 5.53
C ILE A 52 7.20 -9.96 4.20
N VAL A 53 8.36 -9.35 3.93
CA VAL A 53 8.65 -8.76 2.62
C VAL A 53 9.13 -9.87 1.69
N ARG A 54 8.30 -10.23 0.71
CA ARG A 54 8.72 -11.15 -0.35
C ARG A 54 9.40 -10.34 -1.45
N ASP A 55 10.72 -10.35 -1.43
CA ASP A 55 11.55 -9.78 -2.49
C ASP A 55 11.32 -10.56 -3.79
N LYS A 56 10.49 -10.03 -4.68
CA LYS A 56 10.48 -10.49 -6.07
C LYS A 56 11.64 -9.80 -6.76
N LYS A 57 12.82 -10.42 -6.74
CA LYS A 57 13.87 -10.06 -7.70
C LYS A 57 13.29 -10.22 -9.10
N MET A 58 13.24 -9.11 -9.85
CA MET A 58 13.11 -9.13 -11.30
C MET A 58 14.45 -9.49 -11.92
#